data_AF-A0A1G4R1V4-F1
#
_entry.id   AF-A0A1G4R1V4-F1
#
_cell.length_a   1.000
_cell.length_b   1.000
_cell.length_c   1.000
_cell.angle_alpha   90.00
_cell.angle_beta   90.00
_cell.angle_gamma   90.00
#
_symmetry.space_group_name_H-M   'P 1'
#
loop_
_entity.id
_entity.type
_entity.pdbx_description
1 polymer ?
#
loop_
_entity_poly.entity_id
_entity_poly.type
_entity_poly.pdbx_seq_one_letter_code
_entity_poly.pdbx_strand_id
1 'polypeptide(L)'
;MNEEAAIRFLILIVDGEEGAGNPEVGLERIAIPYYAFKNTGSEVVMATLKGGPPLIADGMRSADMSDEAVRRFRGDRDARDELADTLALDQIVAEDFAAAFCIGLSGGLWTDAEDGVAALLRKFLAFGKPVALVPGKHLLIAPEGAGNGLLILGDNDDSPLCAARALINVTADLRRDGRL
;
A
#
# COMPACT_ATOMS: atom_id res chain seq x y z
N MET A 1 -4.31 16.36 -28.15
CA MET A 1 -3.35 16.01 -27.08
C MET A 1 -4.18 15.26 -26.07
N ASN A 2 -4.19 13.93 -26.11
CA ASN A 2 -4.91 13.16 -25.10
C ASN A 2 -4.14 13.33 -23.80
N GLU A 3 -4.75 13.97 -22.81
CA GLU A 3 -4.28 13.90 -21.43
C GLU A 3 -4.38 12.43 -21.04
N GLU A 4 -3.25 11.75 -21.01
CA GLU A 4 -3.18 10.39 -20.49
C GLU A 4 -3.56 10.46 -19.02
N ALA A 5 -4.63 9.77 -18.62
CA ALA A 5 -5.12 9.80 -17.23
C ALA A 5 -3.99 9.48 -16.25
N ALA A 6 -3.94 10.17 -15.11
CA ALA A 6 -2.89 9.93 -14.11
C ALA A 6 -2.93 8.46 -13.63
N ILE A 7 -1.76 7.86 -13.39
CA ILE A 7 -1.71 6.56 -12.71
C ILE A 7 -2.31 6.73 -11.32
N ARG A 8 -3.17 5.79 -10.90
CA ARG A 8 -3.79 5.77 -9.58
C ARG A 8 -3.26 4.59 -8.76
N PHE A 9 -2.56 4.88 -7.67
CA PHE A 9 -2.06 3.86 -6.74
C PHE A 9 -2.98 3.75 -5.52
N LEU A 10 -3.27 2.52 -5.11
CA LEU A 10 -3.90 2.24 -3.81
C LEU A 10 -2.80 1.98 -2.77
N ILE A 11 -2.83 2.69 -1.64
CA ILE A 11 -2.11 2.31 -0.42
C ILE A 11 -3.11 1.69 0.54
N LEU A 12 -2.95 0.41 0.85
CA LEU A 12 -3.78 -0.32 1.79
C LEU A 12 -3.03 -0.50 3.11
N ILE A 13 -3.60 0.08 4.18
CA ILE A 13 -3.02 0.09 5.51
C ILE A 13 -3.79 -0.95 6.33
N VAL A 14 -3.09 -2.00 6.75
CA VAL A 14 -3.63 -3.00 7.67
C VAL A 14 -3.16 -2.62 9.07
N ASP A 15 -3.95 -1.78 9.72
CA ASP A 15 -3.84 -1.50 11.13
C ASP A 15 -4.53 -2.64 11.91
N GLY A 16 -3.86 -3.17 12.94
CA GLY A 16 -4.39 -4.30 13.71
C GLY A 16 -5.74 -3.99 14.37
N GLU A 17 -6.40 -5.01 14.91
CA GLU A 17 -7.67 -4.79 15.63
C GLU A 17 -7.48 -3.99 16.94
N GLU A 18 -8.45 -3.14 17.27
CA GLU A 18 -8.51 -2.46 18.58
C GLU A 18 -8.39 -3.50 19.72
N GLY A 19 -7.33 -3.36 20.53
CA GLY A 19 -7.08 -4.24 21.68
C GLY A 19 -6.08 -5.38 21.43
N ALA A 20 -5.55 -5.55 20.21
CA ALA A 20 -4.58 -6.60 19.87
C ALA A 20 -3.12 -6.31 20.29
N GLY A 21 -2.84 -5.15 20.89
CA GLY A 21 -1.49 -4.71 21.31
C GLY A 21 -0.98 -3.49 20.53
N ASN A 22 0.33 -3.22 20.62
CA ASN A 22 0.96 -2.07 19.95
C ASN A 22 0.72 -2.12 18.43
N PRO A 23 0.39 -0.99 17.78
CA PRO A 23 0.16 -0.97 16.35
C PRO A 23 1.41 -1.38 15.57
N GLU A 24 1.22 -2.14 14.49
CA GLU A 24 2.32 -2.69 13.68
C GLU A 24 2.79 -1.74 12.57
N VAL A 25 2.03 -0.68 12.30
CA VAL A 25 2.31 0.29 11.25
C VAL A 25 2.67 1.64 11.87
N GLY A 26 3.92 2.07 11.64
CA GLY A 26 4.37 3.43 11.94
C GLY A 26 4.15 4.39 10.76
N LEU A 27 4.12 5.69 11.06
CA LEU A 27 3.88 6.74 10.07
C LEU A 27 4.95 6.75 8.96
N GLU A 28 6.17 6.33 9.26
CA GLU A 28 7.25 6.19 8.29
C GLU A 28 6.92 5.20 7.17
N ARG A 29 6.26 4.08 7.51
CA ARG A 29 5.87 3.06 6.53
C ARG A 29 4.78 3.55 5.58
N ILE A 30 4.04 4.58 5.97
CA ILE A 30 2.98 5.22 5.16
C ILE A 30 3.56 6.40 4.35
N ALA A 31 4.28 7.30 5.03
CA ALA A 31 4.78 8.54 4.42
C ALA A 31 5.78 8.28 3.28
N ILE A 32 6.62 7.25 3.42
CA ILE A 32 7.62 6.88 2.42
C ILE A 32 6.98 6.49 1.08
N PRO A 33 6.11 5.46 0.99
CA PRO A 33 5.47 5.10 -0.27
C PRO A 33 4.52 6.19 -0.77
N TYR A 34 3.81 6.89 0.14
CA TYR A 34 2.93 8.00 -0.24
C TYR A 34 3.66 9.05 -1.07
N TYR A 35 4.79 9.57 -0.58
CA TYR A 35 5.56 10.57 -1.32
C TYR A 35 6.32 9.98 -2.50
N ALA A 36 6.74 8.72 -2.45
CA ALA A 36 7.31 8.06 -3.61
C ALA A 36 6.33 8.07 -4.79
N PHE A 37 5.05 7.77 -4.56
CA PHE A 37 4.02 7.81 -5.59
C PHE A 37 3.65 9.24 -6.00
N LYS A 38 3.35 10.15 -5.05
CA LYS A 38 2.98 11.54 -5.38
C LYS A 38 4.08 12.25 -6.19
N ASN A 39 5.36 11.98 -5.93
CA ASN A 39 6.47 12.57 -6.68
C ASN A 39 6.54 12.12 -8.15
N THR A 40 5.80 11.08 -8.55
CA THR A 40 5.67 10.66 -9.97
C THR A 40 4.53 11.39 -10.70
N GLY A 41 3.77 12.26 -10.01
CA GLY A 41 2.56 12.88 -10.55
C GLY A 41 1.34 11.94 -10.55
N SER A 42 1.43 10.81 -9.86
CA SER A 42 0.34 9.84 -9.73
C SER A 42 -0.67 10.27 -8.66
N GLU A 43 -1.92 9.88 -8.85
CA GLU A 43 -2.93 9.91 -7.80
C GLU A 43 -2.65 8.79 -6.80
N VAL A 44 -2.84 9.09 -5.51
CA VAL A 44 -2.69 8.14 -4.41
C VAL A 44 -3.98 8.16 -3.62
N VAL A 45 -4.51 6.97 -3.32
CA VAL A 45 -5.68 6.78 -2.47
C VAL A 45 -5.27 5.88 -1.32
N MET A 46 -5.61 6.27 -0.09
CA MET A 46 -5.37 5.46 1.10
C MET A 46 -6.65 4.74 1.52
N ALA A 47 -6.50 3.51 2.00
CA ALA A 47 -7.59 2.71 2.52
C ALA A 47 -7.17 1.94 3.77
N THR A 48 -8.14 1.71 4.66
CA THR A 48 -8.04 0.80 5.80
C THR A 48 -9.18 -0.22 5.74
N LEU A 49 -9.19 -1.18 6.66
CA LEU A 49 -10.24 -2.21 6.67
C LEU A 49 -11.64 -1.61 6.82
N LYS A 50 -11.80 -0.62 7.71
CA LYS A 50 -13.10 -0.01 8.05
C LYS A 50 -13.27 1.43 7.52
N GLY A 51 -12.25 1.96 6.86
CA GLY A 51 -12.18 3.38 6.48
C GLY A 51 -11.86 4.28 7.67
N GLY A 52 -11.62 5.56 7.39
CA GLY A 52 -11.23 6.55 8.40
C GLY A 52 -9.77 6.39 8.86
N PRO A 53 -9.38 7.01 9.98
CA PRO A 53 -7.98 7.08 10.39
C PRO A 53 -7.47 5.71 10.88
N PRO A 54 -6.30 5.22 10.41
CA PRO A 54 -5.73 3.99 10.91
C PRO A 54 -5.20 4.13 12.34
N LEU A 55 -5.23 3.02 13.08
CA LEU A 55 -4.50 2.86 14.34
C LEU A 55 -3.01 2.71 14.03
N ILE A 56 -2.27 3.81 14.17
CA ILE A 56 -0.81 3.86 13.97
C ILE A 56 -0.07 3.92 15.30
N ALA A 57 1.12 3.35 15.35
CA ALA A 57 1.95 3.42 16.55
C ALA A 57 2.45 4.85 16.70
N ASP A 58 2.25 5.44 17.89
CA ASP A 58 2.95 6.67 18.26
C ASP A 58 4.45 6.40 18.19
N GLY A 59 5.09 6.94 17.15
CA GLY A 59 6.49 6.67 16.85
C GLY A 59 7.41 7.10 17.99
N MET A 60 7.82 6.15 18.82
CA MET A 60 8.95 6.29 19.72
C MET A 60 10.17 5.61 19.09
N ARG A 61 11.02 6.47 18.50
CA ARG A 61 12.47 6.30 18.27
C ARG A 61 12.92 5.23 17.25
N SER A 62 13.16 5.65 16.01
CA SER A 62 14.41 5.27 15.33
C SER A 62 14.95 6.48 14.57
N ALA A 63 16.19 6.87 14.90
CA ALA A 63 16.68 8.23 14.73
C ALA A 63 17.32 8.52 13.35
N ASP A 64 17.57 7.52 12.50
CA ASP A 64 18.58 7.73 11.45
C ASP A 64 18.11 7.52 10.00
N MET A 65 16.86 7.12 9.74
CA MET A 65 16.35 6.97 8.36
C MET A 65 14.95 7.57 8.09
N SER A 66 14.34 8.21 9.09
CA SER A 66 12.92 8.59 9.08
C SER A 66 12.60 10.08 8.84
N ASP A 67 13.56 10.99 8.73
CA ASP A 67 13.26 12.37 9.14
C ASP A 67 12.72 13.34 8.05
N GLU A 68 12.74 13.00 6.76
CA GLU A 68 12.19 13.91 5.72
C GLU A 68 10.74 13.60 5.36
N ALA A 69 10.42 12.35 4.98
CA ALA A 69 9.07 11.98 4.57
C ALA A 69 8.07 12.15 5.72
N VAL A 70 8.43 11.72 6.94
CA VAL A 70 7.58 11.89 8.13
C VAL A 70 7.41 13.36 8.51
N ARG A 71 8.48 14.16 8.46
CA ARG A 71 8.40 15.60 8.73
C ARG A 71 7.52 16.30 7.70
N ARG A 72 7.67 15.97 6.43
CA ARG A 72 6.81 16.47 5.35
C ARG A 72 5.37 16.08 5.60
N PHE A 73 5.10 14.80 5.91
CA PHE A 73 3.76 14.29 6.18
C PHE A 73 3.09 15.02 7.35
N ARG A 74 3.81 15.26 8.44
CA ARG A 74 3.29 16.02 9.59
C ARG A 74 2.92 17.46 9.23
N GLY A 75 3.68 18.10 8.34
CA GLY A 75 3.41 19.46 7.87
C GLY A 75 2.39 19.55 6.73
N ASP A 76 2.16 18.46 6.01
CA ASP A 76 1.29 18.40 4.84
C ASP A 76 -0.16 18.14 5.26
N ARG A 77 -1.01 19.15 5.10
CA ARG A 77 -2.41 19.05 5.49
C ARG A 77 -3.18 18.06 4.61
N ASP A 78 -2.95 18.09 3.31
CA ASP A 78 -3.70 17.26 2.38
C ASP A 78 -3.38 15.79 2.60
N ALA A 79 -2.09 15.46 2.82
CA ALA A 79 -1.69 14.09 3.17
C ALA A 79 -2.33 13.59 4.49
N ARG A 80 -2.45 14.46 5.48
CA ARG A 80 -3.09 14.13 6.76
C ARG A 80 -4.60 14.00 6.64
N ASP A 81 -5.24 14.84 5.83
CA ASP A 81 -6.68 14.77 5.58
C ASP A 81 -6.99 13.48 4.78
N GLU A 82 -6.18 13.11 3.79
CA GLU A 82 -6.27 11.81 3.08
C GLU A 82 -6.08 10.61 4.02
N LEU A 83 -5.17 10.69 5.00
CA LEU A 83 -4.99 9.63 6.00
C LEU A 83 -6.11 9.58 7.04
N ALA A 84 -6.76 10.71 7.32
CA ALA A 84 -7.87 10.77 8.27
C ALA A 84 -9.19 10.26 7.66
N ASP A 85 -9.34 10.38 6.34
CA ASP A 85 -10.55 9.99 5.60
C ASP A 85 -10.23 8.88 4.58
N THR A 86 -9.58 7.80 5.04
CA THR A 86 -9.29 6.66 4.17
C THR A 86 -10.55 5.94 3.74
N LEU A 87 -10.52 5.35 2.54
CA LEU A 87 -11.60 4.48 2.09
C LEU A 87 -11.67 3.21 2.94
N ALA A 88 -12.90 2.71 3.12
CA ALA A 88 -13.14 1.36 3.61
C ALA A 88 -12.90 0.33 2.48
N LEU A 89 -12.62 -0.91 2.86
CA LEU A 89 -12.30 -1.98 1.91
C LEU A 89 -13.42 -2.24 0.89
N ASP A 90 -14.68 -2.11 1.31
CA ASP A 90 -15.87 -2.31 0.48
C ASP A 90 -16.14 -1.17 -0.52
N GLN A 91 -15.45 -0.03 -0.38
CA GLN A 91 -15.50 1.09 -1.31
C GLN A 91 -14.47 0.97 -2.45
N ILE A 92 -13.60 -0.05 -2.41
CA ILE A 92 -12.49 -0.20 -3.35
C ILE A 92 -12.94 -1.03 -4.57
N VAL A 93 -12.87 -0.41 -5.73
CA VAL A 93 -12.98 -1.08 -7.03
C VAL A 93 -11.57 -1.26 -7.60
N ALA A 94 -11.04 -2.50 -7.58
CA ALA A 94 -9.66 -2.78 -7.98
C ALA A 94 -9.33 -2.32 -9.41
N GLU A 95 -10.34 -2.31 -10.29
CA GLU A 95 -10.30 -1.85 -11.67
C GLU A 95 -9.89 -0.37 -11.81
N ASP A 96 -10.20 0.47 -10.82
CA ASP A 96 -9.91 1.92 -10.82
C ASP A 96 -8.43 2.25 -10.53
N PHE A 97 -7.65 1.27 -10.09
CA PHE A 97 -6.27 1.46 -9.65
C PHE A 97 -5.29 0.77 -10.60
N ALA A 98 -4.14 1.37 -10.87
CA ALA A 98 -3.11 0.70 -11.66
C ALA A 98 -2.40 -0.40 -10.87
N ALA A 99 -2.26 -0.22 -9.55
CA ALA A 99 -1.50 -1.09 -8.66
C ALA A 99 -1.89 -0.88 -7.20
N ALA A 100 -1.56 -1.85 -6.34
CA ALA A 100 -1.78 -1.76 -4.90
C ALA A 100 -0.48 -1.90 -4.10
N PHE A 101 -0.36 -1.13 -3.02
CA PHE A 101 0.73 -1.17 -2.06
C PHE A 101 0.16 -1.45 -0.67
N CYS A 102 0.37 -2.67 -0.15
CA CYS A 102 -0.16 -3.10 1.13
C CYS A 102 0.91 -3.03 2.22
N ILE A 103 0.53 -2.52 3.39
CA ILE A 103 1.40 -2.40 4.56
C ILE A 103 0.75 -3.11 5.74
N GLY A 104 1.50 -3.92 6.47
CA GLY A 104 1.07 -4.48 7.75
C GLY A 104 0.24 -5.76 7.65
N LEU A 105 0.09 -6.35 6.47
CA LEU A 105 -0.59 -7.65 6.36
C LEU A 105 0.18 -8.68 7.19
N SER A 106 -0.51 -9.26 8.16
CA SER A 106 -0.05 -10.41 8.93
C SER A 106 -0.90 -11.63 8.58
N GLY A 107 -0.27 -12.81 8.54
CA GLY A 107 -0.94 -14.07 8.17
C GLY A 107 -0.69 -14.48 6.71
N GLY A 108 -1.70 -15.04 6.05
CA GLY A 108 -1.58 -15.58 4.70
C GLY A 108 -2.19 -14.67 3.62
N LEU A 109 -1.50 -14.54 2.47
CA LEU A 109 -2.08 -13.92 1.27
C LEU A 109 -3.04 -14.89 0.53
N TRP A 110 -2.69 -16.17 0.53
CA TRP A 110 -3.47 -17.24 -0.10
C TRP A 110 -4.30 -17.94 0.98
N THR A 111 -5.55 -17.50 1.09
CA THR A 111 -6.55 -17.99 2.06
C THR A 111 -7.86 -18.27 1.32
N ASP A 112 -8.69 -19.17 1.82
CA ASP A 112 -10.02 -19.44 1.23
C ASP A 112 -11.06 -18.37 1.58
N ALA A 113 -10.67 -17.30 2.27
CA ALA A 113 -11.55 -16.19 2.61
C ALA A 113 -11.82 -15.35 1.34
N GLU A 114 -13.08 -15.21 0.96
CA GLU A 114 -13.52 -14.44 -0.22
C GLU A 114 -13.66 -12.93 0.05
N ASP A 115 -13.41 -12.51 1.29
CA ASP A 115 -13.46 -11.14 1.77
C ASP A 115 -12.17 -10.74 2.50
N GLY A 116 -12.06 -9.44 2.80
CA GLY A 116 -10.90 -8.89 3.50
C GLY A 116 -9.71 -8.54 2.60
N VAL A 117 -8.62 -8.12 3.25
CA VAL A 117 -7.44 -7.57 2.58
C VAL A 117 -6.81 -8.58 1.63
N ALA A 118 -6.63 -9.83 2.06
CA ALA A 118 -6.03 -10.87 1.24
C ALA A 118 -6.84 -11.11 -0.05
N ALA A 119 -8.17 -11.20 0.05
CA ALA A 119 -9.05 -11.35 -1.11
C ALA A 119 -8.92 -10.18 -2.10
N LEU A 120 -8.85 -8.94 -1.60
CA LEU A 120 -8.65 -7.76 -2.44
C LEU A 120 -7.30 -7.81 -3.17
N LEU A 121 -6.20 -8.13 -2.48
CA LEU A 121 -4.89 -8.23 -3.11
C LEU A 121 -4.85 -9.34 -4.17
N ARG A 122 -5.50 -10.48 -3.92
CA ARG A 122 -5.66 -11.54 -4.94
C ARG A 122 -6.47 -11.05 -6.14
N LYS A 123 -7.50 -10.23 -5.95
CA LYS A 123 -8.28 -9.61 -7.04
C LYS A 123 -7.40 -8.71 -7.93
N PHE A 124 -6.52 -7.88 -7.34
CA PHE A 124 -5.54 -7.09 -8.10
C PHE A 124 -4.63 -7.99 -8.96
N LEU A 125 -4.07 -9.04 -8.36
CA LEU A 125 -3.21 -10.00 -9.05
C LEU A 125 -3.94 -10.73 -10.19
N ALA A 126 -5.20 -11.12 -9.98
CA ALA A 126 -6.03 -11.76 -11.00
C ALA A 126 -6.26 -10.84 -12.21
N PHE A 127 -6.38 -9.53 -12.00
CA PHE A 127 -6.45 -8.52 -13.06
C PHE A 127 -5.11 -8.18 -13.70
N GLY A 128 -4.02 -8.86 -13.33
CA GLY A 128 -2.69 -8.58 -13.86
C GLY A 128 -2.07 -7.29 -13.33
N LYS A 129 -2.63 -6.72 -12.26
CA LYS A 129 -2.14 -5.49 -11.63
C LYS A 129 -1.08 -5.82 -10.60
N PRO A 130 0.06 -5.12 -10.58
CA PRO A 130 1.12 -5.45 -9.66
C PRO A 130 0.72 -5.04 -8.23
N VAL A 131 1.16 -5.86 -7.28
CA VAL A 131 0.96 -5.65 -5.85
C VAL A 131 2.31 -5.62 -5.16
N ALA A 132 2.57 -4.58 -4.39
CA ALA A 132 3.67 -4.57 -3.43
C ALA A 132 3.14 -4.80 -2.02
N LEU A 133 3.85 -5.60 -1.23
CA LEU A 133 3.47 -5.96 0.12
C LEU A 133 4.66 -5.82 1.07
N VAL A 134 4.47 -4.99 2.10
CA VAL A 134 5.36 -4.89 3.27
C VAL A 134 4.62 -5.52 4.45
N PRO A 135 5.10 -6.67 4.98
CA PRO A 135 4.38 -7.43 6.00
C PRO A 135 4.40 -6.76 7.37
N GLY A 136 3.45 -7.18 8.21
CA GLY A 136 3.46 -6.98 9.66
C GLY A 136 4.39 -7.99 10.35
N LYS A 137 3.94 -8.58 11.47
CA LYS A 137 4.76 -9.51 12.28
C LYS A 137 5.17 -10.81 11.59
N HIS A 138 4.32 -11.34 10.71
CA HIS A 138 4.56 -12.62 10.04
C HIS A 138 3.79 -12.70 8.73
N LEU A 139 4.40 -13.25 7.69
CA LEU A 139 3.78 -13.44 6.39
C LEU A 139 3.99 -14.87 5.89
N LEU A 140 2.91 -15.51 5.45
CA LEU A 140 2.88 -16.84 4.85
C LEU A 140 2.48 -16.72 3.38
N ILE A 141 3.40 -17.10 2.47
CA ILE A 141 3.24 -16.93 1.01
C ILE A 141 3.19 -18.29 0.28
N ALA A 142 2.89 -19.38 0.98
CA ALA A 142 2.67 -20.70 0.37
C ALA A 142 1.37 -20.73 -0.48
N PRO A 143 1.26 -21.54 -1.56
CA PRO A 143 1.46 -21.02 -2.92
C PRO A 143 0.23 -21.07 -3.85
N GLU A 144 0.01 -19.98 -4.59
CA GLU A 144 -0.49 -19.98 -5.98
C GLU A 144 0.34 -19.06 -6.92
N GLY A 145 1.41 -18.44 -6.39
CA GLY A 145 2.19 -17.44 -7.12
C GLY A 145 1.39 -16.17 -7.42
N ALA A 146 1.92 -15.24 -8.22
CA ALA A 146 1.23 -13.96 -8.48
C ALA A 146 0.09 -14.05 -9.52
N GLY A 147 -0.30 -15.25 -9.96
CA GLY A 147 -1.22 -15.44 -11.07
C GLY A 147 -0.76 -14.69 -12.32
N ASN A 148 -1.65 -13.87 -12.89
CA ASN A 148 -1.36 -13.00 -14.05
C ASN A 148 -0.63 -11.69 -13.69
N GLY A 149 -0.52 -11.39 -12.40
CA GLY A 149 0.08 -10.16 -11.88
C GLY A 149 1.55 -10.32 -11.50
N LEU A 150 2.03 -9.36 -10.71
CA LEU A 150 3.37 -9.38 -10.12
C LEU A 150 3.27 -9.05 -8.63
N LEU A 151 3.89 -9.88 -7.79
CA LEU A 151 3.97 -9.65 -6.35
C LEU A 151 5.38 -9.20 -5.96
N ILE A 152 5.49 -8.03 -5.35
CA ILE A 152 6.74 -7.46 -4.81
C ILE A 152 6.68 -7.56 -3.29
N LEU A 153 7.71 -8.15 -2.68
CA LEU A 153 7.78 -8.36 -1.24
C LEU A 153 8.90 -7.52 -0.63
N GLY A 154 8.56 -6.78 0.41
CA GLY A 154 9.50 -6.09 1.30
C GLY A 154 9.70 -6.88 2.59
N ASP A 155 10.90 -6.97 3.15
CA ASP A 155 11.19 -7.78 4.34
C ASP A 155 12.11 -7.07 5.37
N ASN A 156 12.34 -5.76 5.22
CA ASN A 156 13.21 -4.99 6.13
C ASN A 156 12.79 -3.51 6.23
N ASP A 157 13.48 -2.74 7.07
CA ASP A 157 13.14 -1.34 7.37
C ASP A 157 13.23 -0.41 6.15
N ASP A 158 14.10 -0.71 5.17
CA ASP A 158 14.22 0.04 3.90
C ASP A 158 13.19 -0.38 2.85
N SER A 159 12.50 -1.48 3.11
CA SER A 159 11.62 -2.11 2.14
C SER A 159 10.46 -1.24 1.67
N PRO A 160 9.86 -0.34 2.47
CA PRO A 160 8.80 0.52 1.97
C PRO A 160 9.23 1.35 0.75
N LEU A 161 10.44 1.91 0.76
CA LEU A 161 10.94 2.73 -0.36
C LEU A 161 11.29 1.86 -1.57
N CYS A 162 12.01 0.75 -1.34
CA CYS A 162 12.42 -0.15 -2.41
C CYS A 162 11.20 -0.80 -3.10
N ALA A 163 10.22 -1.26 -2.33
CA ALA A 163 8.99 -1.83 -2.84
C ALA A 163 8.17 -0.78 -3.61
N ALA A 164 8.08 0.46 -3.12
CA ALA A 164 7.38 1.54 -3.83
C ALA A 164 8.04 1.85 -5.17
N ARG A 165 9.38 1.96 -5.20
CA ARG A 165 10.14 2.19 -6.44
C ARG A 165 9.97 1.05 -7.44
N ALA A 166 10.02 -0.20 -6.97
CA ALA A 166 9.78 -1.37 -7.81
C ALA A 166 8.36 -1.33 -8.40
N LEU A 167 7.36 -1.01 -7.58
CA LEU A 167 5.96 -0.91 -8.01
C LEU A 167 5.77 0.20 -9.05
N ILE A 168 6.37 1.37 -8.85
CA ILE A 168 6.36 2.49 -9.81
C ILE A 168 6.91 2.04 -11.17
N ASN A 169 8.09 1.42 -11.18
CA ASN A 169 8.75 1.04 -12.44
C ASN A 169 7.93 0.01 -13.21
N VAL A 170 7.44 -1.04 -12.53
CA VAL A 170 6.62 -2.08 -13.15
C VAL A 170 5.31 -1.48 -13.69
N THR A 171 4.67 -0.59 -12.94
CA THR A 171 3.43 0.05 -13.37
C THR A 171 3.66 0.93 -14.61
N ALA A 172 4.77 1.67 -14.65
CA ALA A 172 5.14 2.47 -15.81
C ALA A 172 5.42 1.62 -17.06
N ASP A 173 6.07 0.46 -16.90
CA ASP A 173 6.33 -0.47 -18.00
C ASP A 173 5.03 -1.11 -18.52
N LEU A 174 4.17 -1.58 -17.63
CA LEU A 174 2.86 -2.14 -18.01
C LEU A 174 1.99 -1.13 -18.75
N ARG A 175 2.00 0.14 -18.33
CA ARG A 175 1.32 1.23 -19.02
C ARG A 175 1.89 1.45 -20.42
N ARG A 176 3.21 1.48 -20.55
CA ARG A 176 3.90 1.63 -21.85
C ARG A 176 3.55 0.50 -22.82
N ASP A 177 3.32 -0.70 -22.30
CA ASP A 177 2.92 -1.89 -23.06
C ASP A 177 1.40 -1.97 -23.34
N GLY A 178 0.59 -1.00 -22.88
CA GLY A 178 -0.86 -0.98 -23.08
C GLY A 178 -1.62 -2.02 -22.27
N ARG A 179 -1.07 -2.44 -21.12
CA ARG A 179 -1.64 -3.45 -20.21
C ARG A 179 -2.34 -2.85 -18.98
N LEU A 180 -2.42 -1.52 -18.90
CA LEU A 180 -3.07 -0.73 -17.85
C LEU A 180 -3.94 0.36 -18.48
#